data_AF-A0A3P6DYN5-F1
#
_entry.id   AF-A0A3P6DYN5-F1
#
_cell.length_a   1.000
_cell.length_b   1.000
_cell.length_c   1.000
_cell.angle_alpha   90.00
_cell.angle_beta   90.00
_cell.angle_gamma   90.00
#
_symmetry.space_group_name_H-M   'P 1'
#
loop_
_entity.id
_entity.type
_entity.pdbx_description
1 polymer ?
#
loop_
_entity_poly.entity_id
_entity_poly.type
_entity_poly.pdbx_seq_one_letter_code
_entity_poly.pdbx_strand_id
1 'polypeptide(L)'
;MSGFRAFKAQVPIQWSESLYITLVRGLPGTRKLHRRTLEAMGLRRCHRTVLHSNTSSIRGMIQQQVKRMVVVETEEMFKARKEAEANHKALRPPLVVSHSIPATGSSNMSLAYFRGW
;
A
#
# COMPACT_ATOMS: atom_id res chain seq x y z
N MET A 1 3.46 2.95 15.78
CA MET A 1 3.25 1.57 15.26
C MET A 1 3.48 1.54 13.75
N SER A 2 3.99 0.43 13.19
CA SER A 2 4.02 0.23 11.72
C SER A 2 2.60 0.11 11.16
N GLY A 3 2.29 0.79 10.06
CA GLY A 3 0.97 0.75 9.41
C GLY A 3 0.51 -0.67 9.04
N PHE A 4 1.45 -1.57 8.73
CA PHE A 4 1.14 -2.98 8.46
C PHE A 4 0.57 -3.70 9.70
N ARG A 5 1.08 -3.39 10.90
CA ARG A 5 0.55 -4.00 12.15
C ARG A 5 -0.85 -3.49 12.50
N ALA A 6 -1.15 -2.23 12.18
CA ALA A 6 -2.48 -1.66 12.35
C ALA A 6 -3.49 -2.34 11.42
N PHE A 7 -3.12 -2.53 10.15
CA PHE A 7 -3.95 -3.26 9.18
C PHE A 7 -4.26 -4.70 9.64
N LYS A 8 -3.26 -5.43 10.14
CA LYS A 8 -3.47 -6.79 10.66
C LYS A 8 -4.41 -6.87 11.87
N ALA A 9 -4.61 -5.78 12.60
CA ALA A 9 -5.50 -5.75 13.76
C ALA A 9 -6.97 -5.52 13.37
N GLN A 10 -7.24 -5.03 12.15
CA GLN A 10 -8.59 -4.72 11.68
C GLN A 10 -9.34 -5.95 11.15
N VAL A 11 -8.62 -7.01 10.79
CA VAL A 11 -9.19 -8.24 10.20
C VAL A 11 -9.09 -9.37 11.21
N PRO A 12 -10.13 -10.23 11.37
CA PRO A 12 -10.04 -11.38 12.24
C PRO A 12 -8.91 -12.34 11.81
N ILE A 13 -8.21 -12.89 12.79
CA ILE A 13 -7.18 -13.92 12.53
C ILE A 13 -7.87 -15.27 12.51
N GLN A 14 -8.33 -15.70 11.34
CA GLN A 14 -8.93 -17.02 11.13
C GLN A 14 -7.93 -18.00 10.51
N TRP A 15 -8.19 -19.29 10.72
CA TRP A 15 -7.44 -20.35 10.05
C TRP A 15 -7.80 -20.39 8.56
N SER A 16 -6.79 -20.39 7.69
CA SER A 16 -6.99 -20.47 6.24
C SER A 16 -6.25 -21.68 5.67
N GLU A 17 -6.81 -22.28 4.63
CA GLU A 17 -6.20 -23.40 3.89
C GLU A 17 -5.02 -22.95 3.02
N SER A 18 -5.05 -21.68 2.58
CA SER A 18 -4.00 -21.06 1.77
C SER A 18 -3.38 -19.87 2.48
N LEU A 19 -2.09 -19.66 2.24
CA LEU A 19 -1.30 -18.54 2.72
C LEU A 19 -0.78 -17.72 1.56
N TYR A 20 -0.91 -16.40 1.66
CA TYR A 20 -0.33 -15.45 0.73
C TYR A 20 1.00 -14.98 1.29
N ILE A 21 2.08 -15.25 0.57
CA ILE A 21 3.43 -14.96 1.03
C ILE A 21 4.06 -13.94 0.09
N THR A 22 4.47 -12.80 0.66
CA THR A 22 5.10 -11.72 -0.09
C THR A 22 6.55 -11.56 0.36
N LEU A 23 7.48 -11.53 -0.59
CA LEU A 23 8.87 -11.18 -0.30
C LEU A 23 8.98 -9.66 -0.18
N VAL A 24 9.30 -9.13 1.00
CA VAL A 24 9.34 -7.67 1.23
C VAL A 24 10.78 -7.14 1.24
N ARG A 25 11.76 -7.98 1.61
CA ARG A 25 13.17 -7.60 1.67
C ARG A 25 13.96 -8.14 0.47
N GLY A 26 15.00 -7.43 0.07
CA GLY A 26 15.92 -7.84 -0.99
C GLY A 26 16.74 -9.09 -0.66
N LEU A 27 17.14 -9.80 -1.72
CA LEU A 27 18.03 -10.96 -1.68
C LEU A 27 19.54 -10.65 -1.56
N PRO A 28 20.08 -9.51 -2.01
CA PRO A 28 21.52 -9.22 -1.91
C PRO A 28 22.04 -9.31 -0.47
N GLY A 29 23.23 -9.89 -0.28
CA GLY A 29 23.85 -10.03 1.05
C GLY A 29 23.21 -11.10 1.96
N THR A 30 22.19 -11.83 1.51
CA THR A 30 21.56 -12.88 2.32
C THR A 30 22.27 -14.23 2.22
N ARG A 31 22.12 -15.06 3.28
CA ARG A 31 22.70 -16.41 3.34
C ARG A 31 22.24 -17.26 2.16
N LYS A 32 23.12 -18.13 1.65
CA LYS A 32 22.82 -19.04 0.53
C LYS A 32 21.60 -19.92 0.81
N LEU A 33 21.42 -20.35 2.06
CA LEU A 33 20.29 -21.16 2.51
C LEU A 33 18.95 -20.44 2.29
N HIS A 34 18.83 -19.18 2.73
CA HIS A 34 17.60 -18.40 2.56
C HIS A 34 17.27 -18.18 1.08
N ARG A 35 18.30 -17.94 0.25
CA ARG A 35 18.13 -17.80 -1.21
C ARG A 35 17.54 -19.07 -1.83
N ARG A 36 18.07 -20.24 -1.48
CA ARG A 36 17.55 -21.54 -1.94
C ARG A 36 16.11 -21.77 -1.48
N THR A 37 15.80 -21.46 -0.22
CA THR A 37 14.42 -21.59 0.31
C THR A 37 13.46 -20.67 -0.44
N LEU A 38 13.82 -19.40 -0.66
CA LEU A 38 12.98 -18.44 -1.39
C LEU A 38 12.82 -18.84 -2.87
N GLU A 39 13.88 -19.35 -3.48
CA GLU A 39 13.82 -19.87 -4.85
C GLU A 39 12.88 -21.08 -4.96
N ALA A 40 12.97 -22.03 -4.02
CA ALA A 40 12.07 -23.19 -3.96
C ALA A 40 10.60 -22.77 -3.77
N MET A 41 10.34 -21.67 -3.04
CA MET A 41 9.00 -21.11 -2.87
C MET A 41 8.55 -20.22 -4.04
N GLY A 42 9.40 -20.00 -5.06
CA GLY A 42 9.09 -19.15 -6.22
C GLY A 42 9.25 -17.64 -5.99
N LEU A 43 9.82 -17.21 -4.85
CA LEU A 43 10.03 -15.81 -4.47
C LEU A 43 11.38 -15.28 -4.98
N ARG A 44 11.48 -15.09 -6.30
CA ARG A 44 12.71 -14.62 -6.98
C ARG A 44 12.90 -13.10 -6.99
N ARG A 45 11.83 -12.31 -6.92
CA ARG A 45 11.85 -10.84 -6.98
C ARG A 45 11.09 -10.24 -5.78
N CYS A 46 11.54 -9.07 -5.33
CA CYS A 46 10.87 -8.32 -4.26
C CYS A 46 9.45 -7.96 -4.64
N HIS A 47 8.59 -7.84 -3.64
CA HIS A 47 7.16 -7.53 -3.72
C HIS A 47 6.32 -8.51 -4.56
N ARG A 48 6.91 -9.64 -4.97
CA ARG A 48 6.16 -10.75 -5.54
C ARG A 48 5.39 -11.46 -4.42
N THR A 49 4.12 -11.71 -4.67
CA THR A 49 3.26 -12.52 -3.80
C THR A 49 3.02 -13.86 -4.47
N VAL A 50 3.18 -14.95 -3.73
CA VAL A 50 2.92 -16.32 -4.20
C VAL A 50 1.95 -16.98 -3.22
N LEU A 51 0.98 -17.70 -3.77
CA LEU A 51 0.02 -18.50 -3.02
C LEU A 51 0.62 -19.88 -2.74
N HIS A 52 0.50 -20.33 -1.49
CA HIS A 52 0.91 -21.66 -1.05
C HIS A 52 -0.15 -22.25 -0.13
N SER A 53 -0.28 -23.58 -0.12
CA SER A 53 -1.13 -24.27 0.86
C SER A 53 -0.53 -24.18 2.27
N ASN A 54 -1.40 -24.13 3.28
CA ASN A 54 -1.05 -24.05 4.69
C ASN A 54 -0.61 -25.42 5.23
N THR A 55 0.49 -25.94 4.71
CA THR A 55 1.11 -27.19 5.15
C THR A 55 2.18 -26.94 6.21
N SER A 56 2.43 -27.92 7.07
CA SER A 56 3.48 -27.86 8.10
C SER A 56 4.86 -27.60 7.48
N SER A 57 5.16 -28.19 6.32
CA SER A 57 6.41 -27.99 5.58
C SER A 57 6.62 -26.53 5.17
N ILE A 58 5.61 -25.89 4.56
CA ILE A 58 5.68 -24.48 4.16
C ILE A 58 5.83 -23.58 5.38
N ARG A 59 5.08 -23.85 6.46
CA ARG A 59 5.21 -23.11 7.73
C ARG A 59 6.62 -23.24 8.30
N GLY A 60 7.21 -24.43 8.26
CA GLY A 60 8.58 -24.70 8.71
C GLY A 60 9.61 -23.89 7.91
N MET A 61 9.52 -23.92 6.58
CA MET A 61 10.38 -23.12 5.69
C MET A 61 10.32 -21.63 6.04
N ILE A 62 9.11 -21.10 6.26
CA ILE A 62 8.90 -19.70 6.60
C ILE A 62 9.50 -19.37 7.97
N GLN A 63 9.13 -20.12 9.00
CA GLN A 63 9.48 -19.80 10.38
C GLN A 63 10.98 -19.97 10.66
N GLN A 64 11.59 -21.02 10.10
CA GLN A 64 12.99 -21.35 10.36
C GLN A 64 13.95 -20.51 9.52
N GLN A 65 13.64 -20.31 8.24
CA GLN A 65 14.62 -19.75 7.28
C GLN A 65 14.35 -18.28 6.92
N VAL A 66 13.09 -17.92 6.63
CA VAL A 66 12.80 -16.66 5.91
C VAL A 66 11.90 -15.68 6.67
N LYS A 67 11.60 -15.93 7.96
CA LYS A 67 10.70 -15.15 8.83
C LYS A 67 10.91 -13.63 8.78
N ARG A 68 12.15 -13.15 8.61
CA ARG A 68 12.48 -11.71 8.59
C ARG A 68 12.42 -11.07 7.20
N MET A 69 12.31 -11.88 6.15
CA MET A 69 12.32 -11.42 4.75
C MET A 69 10.92 -11.38 4.14
N VAL A 70 10.04 -12.28 4.58
CA VAL A 70 8.69 -12.42 4.06
C VAL A 70 7.65 -11.87 5.01
N VAL A 71 6.55 -11.45 4.43
CA VAL A 71 5.30 -11.17 5.12
C VAL A 71 4.30 -12.24 4.71
N VAL A 72 3.58 -12.78 5.69
CA VAL A 72 2.54 -13.79 5.48
C VAL A 72 1.19 -13.16 5.82
N GLU A 73 0.26 -13.32 4.90
CA GLU A 73 -1.13 -12.90 5.02
C GLU A 73 -2.02 -14.15 4.92
N THR A 74 -3.07 -14.21 5.74
CA THR A 74 -4.15 -15.17 5.51
C THR A 74 -4.98 -14.72 4.33
N GLU A 75 -5.84 -15.61 3.83
CA GLU A 75 -6.71 -15.29 2.70
C GLU A 75 -7.64 -14.08 2.97
N GLU A 76 -8.26 -14.03 4.15
CA GLU A 76 -9.13 -12.92 4.56
C GLU A 76 -8.37 -11.60 4.62
N MET A 77 -7.15 -11.61 5.17
CA MET A 77 -6.30 -10.43 5.24
C MET A 77 -5.89 -9.94 3.85
N PHE A 78 -5.57 -10.86 2.92
CA PHE A 78 -5.22 -10.51 1.55
C PHE A 78 -6.40 -9.86 0.82
N LYS A 79 -7.61 -10.43 0.98
CA LYS A 79 -8.86 -9.90 0.40
C LYS A 79 -9.16 -8.50 0.95
N ALA A 80 -9.15 -8.33 2.26
CA ALA A 80 -9.38 -7.04 2.91
C ALA A 80 -8.36 -5.97 2.45
N ARG A 81 -7.09 -6.34 2.26
CA ARG A 81 -6.07 -5.42 1.75
C ARG A 81 -6.38 -4.99 0.32
N LYS A 82 -6.81 -5.94 -0.52
CA LYS A 82 -7.16 -5.69 -1.92
C LYS A 82 -8.41 -4.82 -2.04
N GLU A 83 -9.39 -5.05 -1.19
CA GLU A 83 -10.59 -4.21 -1.10
C GLU A 83 -10.26 -2.79 -0.64
N ALA A 84 -9.44 -2.64 0.40
CA ALA A 84 -8.98 -1.32 0.85
C ALA A 84 -8.17 -0.59 -0.24
N GLU A 85 -7.33 -1.30 -0.99
CA GLU A 85 -6.60 -0.75 -2.15
C GLU A 85 -7.58 -0.30 -3.26
N ALA A 86 -8.63 -1.08 -3.52
CA ALA A 86 -9.68 -0.72 -4.48
C ALA A 86 -10.46 0.52 -4.02
N ASN A 87 -10.88 0.57 -2.76
CA ASN A 87 -11.59 1.71 -2.16
C ASN A 87 -10.72 2.97 -2.17
N HIS A 88 -9.41 2.84 -1.93
CA HIS A 88 -8.48 3.96 -2.00
C HIS A 88 -8.33 4.51 -3.43
N LYS A 89 -8.33 3.63 -4.43
CA LYS A 89 -8.24 3.98 -5.86
C LYS A 89 -9.59 4.36 -6.49
N ALA A 90 -10.70 4.11 -5.80
CA ALA A 90 -12.03 4.45 -6.28
C ALA A 90 -12.13 5.96 -6.53
N LEU A 91 -12.93 6.32 -7.54
CA LEU A 91 -13.14 7.71 -7.92
C LEU A 91 -13.72 8.48 -6.73
N ARG A 92 -13.03 9.55 -6.32
CA ARG A 92 -13.55 10.48 -5.33
C ARG A 92 -14.48 11.48 -6.01
N PRO A 93 -15.53 11.95 -5.33
CA PRO A 93 -16.38 12.99 -5.90
C PRO A 93 -15.55 14.23 -6.25
N PRO A 94 -15.90 14.95 -7.33
CA PRO A 94 -15.17 16.14 -7.73
C PRO A 94 -15.26 17.20 -6.63
N LEU A 95 -14.14 17.88 -6.39
CA LEU A 95 -14.09 18.97 -5.44
C LEU A 95 -14.45 20.27 -6.15
N VAL A 96 -15.62 20.83 -5.85
CA VAL A 96 -16.07 22.11 -6.40
C VAL A 96 -15.50 23.23 -5.54
N VAL A 97 -14.55 23.99 -6.07
CA VAL A 97 -14.04 25.22 -5.43
C VAL A 97 -14.60 26.43 -6.15
N SER A 98 -15.40 27.24 -5.46
CA SER A 98 -15.86 28.54 -5.95
C SER A 98 -14.94 29.63 -5.41
N HIS A 99 -14.07 30.19 -6.26
CA HIS A 99 -13.31 31.38 -5.91
C HIS A 99 -14.16 32.63 -6.14
N SER A 100 -14.39 33.41 -5.10
CA SER A 100 -14.92 34.76 -5.25
C SER A 100 -13.85 35.64 -5.88
N ILE A 101 -14.17 36.35 -6.96
CA ILE A 101 -13.30 37.40 -7.50
C ILE A 101 -13.09 38.40 -6.35
N PRO A 102 -11.84 38.66 -5.89
CA PRO A 102 -11.62 39.69 -4.89
C PRO A 102 -12.13 41.00 -5.50
N ALA A 103 -13.02 41.70 -4.79
CA ALA A 103 -13.60 42.94 -5.24
C ALA A 103 -12.49 43.84 -5.77
N THR A 104 -12.43 44.04 -7.09
CA THR A 104 -11.58 45.03 -7.72
C THR A 104 -11.94 46.32 -7.01
N GLY A 105 -11.00 46.86 -6.24
CA GLY A 105 -11.24 48.04 -5.42
C GLY A 105 -11.96 49.07 -6.27
N SER A 106 -13.16 49.47 -5.81
CA SER A 106 -13.87 50.64 -6.28
C SER A 106 -13.00 51.86 -5.97
N SER A 107 -11.90 52.05 -6.68
CA SER A 107 -11.29 53.36 -6.84
C SER A 107 -12.23 54.14 -7.76
N ASN A 108 -13.07 54.96 -7.12
CA ASN A 108 -13.58 56.18 -7.73
C ASN A 108 -12.38 57.02 -8.18
N MET A 109 -11.77 56.70 -9.32
CA MET A 109 -10.95 57.65 -10.06
C MET A 109 -11.90 58.44 -10.94
N SER A 110 -12.34 59.58 -10.39
CA SER A 110 -12.96 60.67 -11.13
C SER A 110 -12.17 60.95 -12.41
N LEU A 111 -12.81 60.77 -13.56
CA LEU A 111 -12.41 61.38 -14.83
C LEU A 111 -12.59 62.90 -14.72
N ALA A 112 -11.66 63.55 -14.02
CA ALA A 112 -11.45 64.99 -14.09
C ALA A 112 -9.95 65.18 -14.32
N TYR A 113 -9.60 66.11 -15.23
CA TYR A 113 -8.25 66.37 -15.76
C TYR A 113 -7.82 65.54 -16.97
N PHE A 114 -8.55 65.68 -18.08
CA PHE A 114 -7.89 65.82 -19.38
C PHE A 114 -8.75 66.67 -20.33
N ARG A 115 -8.81 67.99 -20.08
CA ARG A 115 -9.19 69.01 -21.07
C ARG A 115 -8.30 70.23 -20.89
N GLY A 116 -7.43 70.43 -21.87
CA GLY A 116 -6.83 71.70 -22.31
C GLY A 116 -6.00 72.48 -21.29
N TRP A 117 -4.71 72.68 -21.54
CA TRP A 117 -4.15 73.77 -22.37
C TRP A 117 -2.76 73.32 -22.86
#